data_AF-A0A8S3S7S3-F1
#
_entry.id   AF-A0A8S3S7S3-F1
#
_cell.length_a   1.000
_cell.length_b   1.000
_cell.length_c   1.000
_cell.angle_alpha   90.00
_cell.angle_beta   90.00
_cell.angle_gamma   90.00
#
_symmetry.space_group_name_H-M   'P 1'
#
loop_
_entity.id
_entity.type
_entity.pdbx_description
1 polymer ?
#
loop_
_entity_poly.entity_id
_entity_poly.type
_entity_poly.pdbx_seq_one_letter_code
_entity_poly.pdbx_strand_id
1 'polypeptide(L)'
;MMYDHSSRIIVLLDPANKGAPLWLEKREMLQFDDFRVIKETENAQEGLQLTLNHTTNKEQISIHVFTAEDWTISNAPPSPEHMLDLLQRVQTCWETQKVPITVVCSDGSSKSGLFVALRLVLEKMQIDEEIDIFQVVREIQTRRPEFLSEYDQYEYCYKCIKELLEGDSSDSLYANI
;
A
#
# COMPACT_ATOMS: atom_id res chain seq x y z
N MET A 1 6.79 -1.57 -16.42
CA MET A 1 6.87 -2.08 -15.03
C MET A 1 5.56 -2.68 -14.55
N MET A 2 4.48 -1.90 -14.35
CA MET A 2 3.21 -2.42 -13.82
C MET A 2 2.64 -3.55 -14.69
N TYR A 3 2.59 -3.32 -16.01
CA TYR A 3 2.17 -4.32 -17.00
C TYR A 3 3.07 -5.56 -16.98
N ASP A 4 4.39 -5.36 -17.07
CA ASP A 4 5.38 -6.45 -17.16
C ASP A 4 5.41 -7.35 -15.92
N HIS A 5 5.20 -6.78 -14.73
CA HIS A 5 5.19 -7.51 -13.46
C HIS A 5 3.79 -7.97 -13.03
N SER A 6 2.77 -7.76 -13.87
CA SER A 6 1.37 -8.08 -13.56
C SER A 6 0.90 -7.50 -12.23
N SER A 7 1.45 -6.35 -11.83
CA SER A 7 1.04 -5.67 -10.61
C SER A 7 -0.26 -4.92 -10.90
N ARG A 8 -1.30 -5.21 -10.12
CA ARG A 8 -2.63 -4.58 -10.27
C ARG A 8 -3.07 -3.84 -9.03
N ILE A 9 -2.25 -3.85 -7.98
CA ILE A 9 -2.49 -3.15 -6.72
C ILE A 9 -1.33 -2.17 -6.53
N ILE A 10 -1.66 -0.90 -6.40
CA ILE A 10 -0.73 0.18 -6.13
C ILE A 10 -1.07 0.77 -4.76
N VAL A 11 -0.06 0.94 -3.92
CA VAL A 11 -0.18 1.73 -2.68
C VAL A 11 0.66 2.97 -2.85
N LEU A 12 0.02 4.13 -2.94
CA LEU A 12 0.67 5.41 -3.10
C LEU A 12 0.60 6.21 -1.80
N LEU A 13 1.74 6.31 -1.13
CA LEU A 13 1.88 6.96 0.18
C LEU A 13 2.31 8.43 0.06
N ASP A 14 2.63 8.87 -1.15
CA ASP A 14 2.94 10.26 -1.44
C ASP A 14 2.55 10.63 -2.87
N PRO A 15 1.43 11.33 -3.08
CA PRO A 15 1.02 11.84 -4.37
C PRO A 15 1.67 13.21 -4.65
N ALA A 16 2.95 13.41 -4.34
CA ALA A 16 3.64 14.67 -4.65
C ALA A 16 3.59 15.03 -6.16
N ASN A 17 3.44 14.05 -7.06
CA ASN A 17 3.40 14.29 -8.49
C ASN A 17 1.99 14.60 -9.01
N LYS A 18 1.65 15.88 -9.16
CA LYS A 18 0.39 16.37 -9.77
C LYS A 18 0.15 15.93 -11.22
N GLY A 19 1.17 15.41 -11.92
CA GLY A 19 1.05 14.84 -13.26
C GLY A 19 0.81 13.33 -13.27
N ALA A 20 0.71 12.68 -12.11
CA ALA A 20 0.40 11.26 -12.02
C ALA A 20 -1.06 10.98 -12.44
N PRO A 21 -1.36 9.78 -12.99
CA PRO A 21 -2.73 9.40 -13.38
C PRO A 21 -3.77 9.46 -12.27
N LEU A 22 -3.35 9.59 -11.02
CA LEU A 22 -4.24 9.77 -9.88
C LEU A 22 -5.02 11.09 -9.91
N TRP A 23 -4.41 12.14 -10.49
CA TRP A 23 -4.97 13.49 -10.55
C TRP A 23 -5.87 13.72 -11.77
N LEU A 24 -6.09 12.69 -12.57
CA LEU A 24 -7.01 12.76 -13.69
C LEU A 24 -8.41 13.12 -13.21
N GLU A 25 -9.11 13.94 -13.99
CA GLU A 25 -10.54 14.10 -13.84
C GLU A 25 -11.27 12.81 -14.25
N LYS A 26 -12.52 12.66 -13.82
CA LYS A 26 -13.30 11.45 -14.13
C LYS A 26 -13.45 11.31 -15.65
N ARG A 27 -13.02 10.15 -16.20
CA ARG A 27 -12.94 9.85 -17.65
C ARG A 27 -11.86 10.62 -18.43
N GLU A 28 -10.97 11.34 -17.76
CA GLU A 28 -9.78 11.86 -18.41
C GLU A 28 -8.81 10.70 -18.71
N MET A 29 -8.10 10.82 -19.83
CA MET A 29 -7.22 9.78 -20.35
C MET A 29 -5.79 10.31 -20.42
N LEU A 30 -4.86 9.60 -19.81
CA LEU A 30 -3.43 9.80 -20.07
C LEU A 30 -2.93 8.72 -21.00
N GLN A 31 -2.17 9.15 -22.01
CA GLN A 31 -1.48 8.24 -22.90
C GLN A 31 0.02 8.29 -22.63
N PHE A 32 0.60 7.11 -22.41
CA PHE A 32 2.03 6.87 -22.31
C PHE A 32 2.40 5.82 -23.36
N ASP A 33 2.96 6.27 -24.49
CA ASP A 33 3.28 5.42 -25.63
C ASP A 33 2.08 4.54 -26.06
N ASP A 34 2.22 3.22 -25.91
CA ASP A 34 1.22 2.21 -26.27
C ASP A 34 0.16 1.99 -25.18
N PHE A 35 0.30 2.64 -24.02
CA PHE A 35 -0.59 2.49 -22.87
C PHE A 35 -1.52 3.69 -22.75
N ARG A 36 -2.80 3.41 -22.50
CA ARG A 36 -3.81 4.43 -22.15
C ARG A 36 -4.34 4.14 -20.77
N VAL A 37 -4.23 5.11 -19.87
CA VAL A 37 -4.72 5.03 -18.50
C VAL A 37 -5.96 5.89 -18.38
N ILE A 38 -7.05 5.29 -17.88
CA ILE A 38 -8.36 5.94 -17.71
C ILE A 38 -8.76 5.82 -16.25
N LYS A 39 -9.17 6.92 -15.63
CA LYS A 39 -9.76 6.91 -14.30
C LYS A 39 -11.25 6.56 -14.38
N GLU A 40 -11.63 5.42 -13.82
CA GLU A 40 -13.02 4.92 -13.88
C GLU A 40 -13.88 5.48 -12.74
N THR A 41 -13.51 5.17 -11.49
CA THR A 41 -14.28 5.56 -10.30
C THR A 41 -13.37 5.66 -9.08
N GLU A 42 -13.71 6.57 -8.18
CA GLU A 42 -13.15 6.67 -6.83
C GLU A 42 -14.22 6.14 -5.87
N ASN A 43 -13.91 5.04 -5.18
CA ASN A 43 -14.73 4.51 -4.10
C ASN A 43 -13.92 4.68 -2.80
N ALA A 44 -14.46 5.42 -1.83
CA ALA A 44 -13.75 5.74 -0.58
C ALA A 44 -13.24 4.49 0.16
N GLN A 45 -13.96 3.35 0.05
CA GLN A 45 -13.57 2.09 0.70
C GLN A 45 -12.64 1.21 -0.13
N GLU A 46 -12.67 1.28 -1.45
CA GLU A 46 -11.90 0.39 -2.35
C GLU A 46 -10.72 1.10 -3.03
N GLY A 47 -10.56 2.39 -2.76
CA GLY A 47 -9.56 3.23 -3.39
C GLY A 47 -9.97 3.70 -4.79
N LEU A 48 -8.96 4.13 -5.54
CA LEU A 48 -9.09 4.64 -6.89
C LEU A 48 -8.90 3.50 -7.90
N GLN A 49 -9.90 3.27 -8.75
CA GLN A 49 -9.80 2.30 -9.84
C GLN A 49 -9.35 2.98 -11.14
N LEU A 50 -8.25 2.47 -11.69
CA LEU A 50 -7.69 2.87 -12.98
C LEU A 50 -7.78 1.71 -13.97
N THR A 51 -8.07 2.03 -15.23
CA THR A 51 -8.03 1.07 -16.33
C THR A 51 -6.85 1.37 -17.22
N LEU A 52 -5.98 0.37 -17.41
CA LEU A 52 -4.85 0.39 -18.32
C LEU A 52 -5.19 -0.40 -19.58
N ASN A 53 -5.25 0.29 -20.71
CA ASN A 53 -5.47 -0.28 -22.03
C ASN A 53 -4.14 -0.33 -22.80
N HIS A 54 -3.71 -1.53 -23.19
CA HIS A 54 -2.60 -1.72 -24.10
C HIS A 54 -3.12 -1.64 -25.54
N THR A 55 -2.80 -0.57 -26.25
CA THR A 55 -3.35 -0.30 -27.59
C THR A 55 -2.93 -1.33 -28.64
N THR A 56 -1.67 -1.79 -28.59
CA THR A 56 -1.12 -2.80 -29.51
C THR A 56 -1.67 -4.20 -29.25
N ASN A 57 -1.69 -4.65 -27.99
CA ASN A 57 -2.17 -5.98 -27.60
C ASN A 57 -3.69 -6.08 -27.45
N LYS A 58 -4.41 -4.95 -27.50
CA LYS A 58 -5.87 -4.85 -27.25
C LYS A 58 -6.29 -5.49 -25.91
N GLU A 59 -5.42 -5.40 -24.92
CA GLU A 59 -5.66 -5.90 -23.57
C GLU A 59 -6.09 -4.75 -22.67
N GLN A 60 -7.04 -5.03 -21.77
CA GLN A 60 -7.55 -4.10 -20.78
C GLN A 60 -7.33 -4.70 -19.39
N ILE A 61 -6.69 -3.94 -18.51
CA ILE A 61 -6.35 -4.34 -17.14
C ILE A 61 -6.91 -3.32 -16.16
N SER A 62 -7.62 -3.79 -15.13
CA SER A 62 -8.03 -2.96 -14.00
C SER A 62 -6.95 -2.94 -12.92
N ILE A 63 -6.63 -1.75 -12.42
CA ILE A 63 -5.62 -1.45 -11.42
C ILE A 63 -6.30 -0.72 -10.26
N HIS A 64 -6.06 -1.20 -9.04
CA HIS A 64 -6.56 -0.60 -7.81
C HIS A 64 -5.44 0.22 -7.17
N VAL A 65 -5.75 1.46 -6.81
CA VAL A 65 -4.79 2.39 -6.23
C VAL A 65 -5.30 2.85 -4.87
N PHE A 66 -4.54 2.54 -3.83
CA PHE A 66 -4.82 2.92 -2.46
C PHE A 66 -3.93 4.11 -2.06
N THR A 67 -4.52 5.11 -1.44
CA THR A 67 -3.84 6.32 -0.97
C THR A 67 -4.07 6.52 0.52
N ALA A 68 -3.11 7.17 1.17
CA ALA A 68 -3.17 7.49 2.60
C ALA A 68 -3.27 9.01 2.79
N GLU A 69 -4.44 9.61 2.54
CA GLU A 69 -4.62 11.07 2.45
C GLU A 69 -3.96 11.84 3.59
N ASP A 70 -4.15 11.43 4.85
CA ASP A 70 -3.56 12.10 6.01
C ASP A 70 -2.01 12.05 6.02
N TRP A 71 -1.44 10.97 5.51
CA TRP A 71 0.01 10.78 5.43
C TRP A 71 0.64 11.50 4.24
N THR A 72 -0.16 11.96 3.28
CA THR A 72 0.32 12.75 2.14
C THR A 72 0.63 14.20 2.54
N ILE A 73 -0.09 14.70 3.55
CA ILE A 73 0.00 16.10 4.00
C ILE A 73 1.10 16.27 5.05
N SER A 74 1.34 15.24 5.86
CA SER A 74 2.32 15.23 6.93
C SER A 74 3.55 14.38 6.59
N ASN A 75 4.71 14.81 7.06
CA ASN A 75 5.90 13.95 7.07
C ASN A 75 5.85 12.91 8.20
N ALA A 76 4.99 13.12 9.21
CA ALA A 76 4.76 12.14 10.26
C ALA A 76 3.83 11.02 9.78
N PRO A 77 4.03 9.78 10.24
CA PRO A 77 3.07 8.70 10.04
C PRO A 77 1.65 9.07 10.52
N PRO A 78 0.59 8.51 9.91
CA PRO A 78 -0.80 8.75 10.30
C PRO A 78 -1.11 8.13 11.67
N SER A 79 -2.34 8.27 12.18
CA SER A 79 -2.74 7.49 13.36
C SER A 79 -2.60 5.98 13.08
N PRO A 80 -2.25 5.17 14.09
CA PRO A 80 -2.24 3.71 13.96
C PRO A 80 -3.52 3.14 13.36
N GLU A 81 -4.68 3.64 13.77
CA GLU A 81 -5.99 3.26 13.24
C GLU A 81 -6.08 3.45 11.71
N HIS A 82 -5.71 4.63 11.18
CA HIS A 82 -5.76 4.88 9.75
C HIS A 82 -4.73 4.05 8.96
N MET A 83 -3.57 3.76 9.56
CA MET A 83 -2.59 2.85 8.96
C MET A 83 -3.11 1.42 8.86
N LEU A 84 -3.73 0.92 9.94
CA LEU A 84 -4.31 -0.42 9.99
C LEU A 84 -5.49 -0.56 9.03
N ASP A 85 -6.36 0.45 8.92
CA ASP A 85 -7.42 0.49 7.91
C ASP A 85 -6.87 0.40 6.49
N LEU A 86 -5.82 1.17 6.16
CA LEU A 86 -5.18 1.10 4.85
C LEU A 86 -4.62 -0.30 4.57
N LEU A 87 -3.92 -0.90 5.53
CA LEU A 87 -3.38 -2.26 5.42
C LEU A 87 -4.50 -3.28 5.21
N GLN A 88 -5.63 -3.13 5.91
CA GLN A 88 -6.80 -3.99 5.79
C GLN A 88 -7.44 -3.87 4.41
N ARG A 89 -7.67 -2.66 3.90
CA ARG A 89 -8.22 -2.44 2.55
C ARG A 89 -7.34 -3.05 1.46
N VAL A 90 -6.02 -2.86 1.57
CA VAL A 90 -5.05 -3.45 0.64
C VAL A 90 -5.04 -4.98 0.73
N GLN A 91 -5.11 -5.53 1.95
CA GLN A 91 -5.18 -6.98 2.18
C GLN A 91 -6.40 -7.60 1.52
N THR A 92 -7.59 -7.03 1.74
CA THR A 92 -8.85 -7.50 1.13
C THR A 92 -8.77 -7.51 -0.39
N CYS A 93 -8.20 -6.46 -0.99
CA CYS A 93 -7.98 -6.41 -2.45
C CYS A 93 -7.00 -7.50 -2.90
N TRP A 94 -5.90 -7.68 -2.17
CA TRP A 94 -4.89 -8.68 -2.48
C TRP A 94 -5.40 -10.12 -2.39
N GLU A 95 -6.28 -10.44 -1.46
CA GLU A 95 -6.86 -11.79 -1.31
C GLU A 95 -7.64 -12.24 -2.56
N THR A 96 -8.27 -11.30 -3.26
CA THR A 96 -9.03 -11.58 -4.49
C THR A 96 -8.13 -11.74 -5.71
N GLN A 97 -7.00 -11.03 -5.78
CA GLN A 97 -6.16 -10.96 -6.98
C GLN A 97 -4.90 -11.82 -6.89
N LYS A 98 -4.31 -11.94 -5.70
CA LYS A 98 -3.05 -12.65 -5.39
C LYS A 98 -1.89 -12.28 -6.32
N VAL A 99 -1.79 -10.98 -6.63
CA VAL A 99 -0.76 -10.40 -7.50
C VAL A 99 0.23 -9.54 -6.70
N PRO A 100 1.42 -9.24 -7.23
CA PRO A 100 2.36 -8.33 -6.58
C PRO A 100 1.77 -6.93 -6.32
N ILE A 101 2.04 -6.38 -5.13
CA ILE A 101 1.65 -5.03 -4.74
C ILE A 101 2.83 -4.08 -5.03
N THR A 102 2.56 -2.99 -5.75
CA THR A 102 3.55 -1.93 -5.98
C THR A 102 3.35 -0.81 -4.96
N VAL A 103 4.34 -0.61 -4.08
CA VAL A 103 4.29 0.43 -3.04
C VAL A 103 5.22 1.57 -3.43
N VAL A 104 4.69 2.80 -3.46
CA VAL A 104 5.42 3.99 -3.93
C VAL A 104 5.29 5.13 -2.93
N CYS A 105 6.43 5.74 -2.59
CA CYS A 105 6.52 7.02 -1.90
C CYS A 105 7.59 7.90 -2.59
N SER A 106 7.77 9.14 -2.12
CA SER A 106 8.66 10.13 -2.74
C SER A 106 10.11 9.67 -2.90
N ASP A 107 10.68 9.05 -1.86
CA ASP A 107 12.05 8.53 -1.83
C ASP A 107 12.13 7.02 -2.10
N GLY A 108 10.98 6.35 -2.22
CA GLY A 108 10.87 4.90 -2.34
C GLY A 108 11.34 4.13 -1.10
N SER A 109 11.55 4.79 0.06
CA SER A 109 12.13 4.19 1.25
C SER A 109 11.34 4.46 2.52
N SER A 110 11.11 5.72 2.89
CA SER A 110 10.64 6.07 4.24
C SER A 110 9.21 5.55 4.49
N LYS A 111 8.24 6.07 3.75
CA LYS A 111 6.83 5.68 3.91
C LYS A 111 6.59 4.26 3.39
N SER A 112 7.19 3.93 2.24
CA SER A 112 7.11 2.59 1.66
C SER A 112 7.66 1.52 2.59
N GLY A 113 8.78 1.77 3.25
CA GLY A 113 9.39 0.83 4.17
C GLY A 113 8.54 0.59 5.40
N LEU A 114 7.95 1.64 5.96
CA LEU A 114 7.04 1.52 7.09
C LEU A 114 5.80 0.69 6.76
N PHE A 115 5.17 0.96 5.60
CA PHE A 115 4.03 0.18 5.13
C PHE A 115 4.38 -1.30 4.88
N VAL A 116 5.50 -1.55 4.19
CA VAL A 116 5.95 -2.92 3.89
C VAL A 116 6.32 -3.69 5.15
N ALA A 117 6.97 -3.06 6.12
CA ALA A 117 7.31 -3.69 7.38
C ALA A 117 6.07 -4.05 8.20
N LEU A 118 5.14 -3.12 8.36
CA LEU A 118 3.88 -3.39 9.05
C LEU A 118 3.11 -4.53 8.37
N ARG A 119 2.98 -4.49 7.05
CA ARG A 119 2.31 -5.57 6.30
C ARG A 119 2.97 -6.93 6.56
N LEU A 120 4.30 -7.01 6.50
CA LEU A 120 5.01 -8.27 6.71
C LEU A 120 4.92 -8.76 8.17
N VAL A 121 4.93 -7.85 9.15
CA VAL A 121 4.68 -8.19 10.56
C VAL A 121 3.30 -8.81 10.72
N LEU A 122 2.27 -8.18 10.15
CA LEU A 122 0.89 -8.68 10.22
C LEU A 122 0.73 -10.04 9.53
N GLU A 123 1.35 -10.23 8.37
CA GLU A 123 1.36 -11.53 7.68
C GLU A 123 2.02 -12.62 8.52
N LYS A 124 3.17 -12.34 9.15
CA LYS A 124 3.85 -13.30 10.02
C LYS A 124 3.08 -13.59 11.30
N MET A 125 2.50 -12.56 11.90
CA MET A 125 1.68 -12.69 13.11
C MET A 125 0.48 -13.63 12.87
N GLN A 126 -0.13 -13.60 11.69
CA GLN A 126 -1.21 -14.52 11.31
C GLN A 126 -0.76 -15.99 11.13
N ILE A 127 0.52 -16.22 10.84
CA ILE A 127 1.05 -17.56 10.52
C ILE A 127 1.72 -18.21 11.74
N ASP A 128 2.55 -17.44 12.43
CA ASP A 128 3.47 -17.93 13.46
C ASP A 128 2.93 -17.71 14.89
N GLU A 129 1.84 -16.93 15.05
CA GLU A 129 1.30 -16.47 16.35
C GLU A 129 2.35 -15.76 17.25
N GLU A 130 3.47 -15.33 16.65
CA GLU A 130 4.57 -14.62 17.30
C GLU A 130 4.87 -13.32 16.55
N ILE A 131 5.30 -12.30 17.30
CA ILE A 131 5.62 -10.98 16.76
C ILE A 131 7.08 -10.65 17.04
N ASP A 132 7.93 -10.77 16.01
CA ASP A 132 9.30 -10.26 16.03
C ASP A 132 9.49 -9.17 14.96
N ILE A 133 9.23 -7.92 15.35
CA ILE A 133 9.43 -6.74 14.51
C ILE A 133 10.91 -6.58 14.13
N PHE A 134 11.84 -6.93 15.03
CA PHE A 134 13.26 -6.78 14.76
C PHE A 134 13.68 -7.72 13.64
N GLN A 135 13.34 -8.99 13.74
CA GLN A 135 13.67 -9.98 12.71
C GLN A 135 13.02 -9.61 11.36
N VAL A 136 11.75 -9.17 11.36
CA VAL A 136 11.07 -8.72 10.15
C VAL A 136 11.80 -7.55 9.49
N VAL A 137 12.15 -6.52 10.26
CA VAL A 137 12.87 -5.35 9.72
C VAL A 137 14.26 -5.75 9.21
N ARG A 138 14.99 -6.60 9.94
CA ARG A 138 16.30 -7.10 9.49
C ARG A 138 16.21 -7.89 8.18
N GLU A 139 15.18 -8.70 8.01
CA GLU A 139 14.92 -9.43 6.78
C GLU A 139 14.66 -8.47 5.61
N ILE A 140 13.79 -7.49 5.79
CA ILE A 140 13.49 -6.50 4.75
C ILE A 140 14.74 -5.69 4.37
N GLN A 141 15.55 -5.30 5.36
CA GLN A 141 16.81 -4.57 5.15
C GLN A 141 17.85 -5.36 4.34
N THR A 142 17.74 -6.69 4.21
CA THR A 142 18.59 -7.46 3.29
C THR A 142 18.32 -7.14 1.81
N ARG A 143 17.09 -6.75 1.49
CA ARG A 143 16.65 -6.38 0.14
C ARG A 143 16.69 -4.87 -0.08
N ARG A 144 16.36 -4.10 0.95
CA ARG A 144 16.24 -2.65 0.96
C ARG A 144 16.88 -2.07 2.22
N PRO A 145 18.22 -1.90 2.25
CA PRO A 145 18.94 -1.43 3.44
C PRO A 145 18.46 -0.07 3.96
N GLU A 146 17.87 0.75 3.08
CA GLU A 146 17.33 2.07 3.37
C GLU A 146 16.02 2.04 4.20
N PHE A 147 15.35 0.89 4.33
CA PHE A 147 14.06 0.80 5.03
C PHE A 147 14.22 0.86 6.55
N LEU A 148 13.33 1.62 7.21
CA LEU A 148 13.30 1.82 8.68
C LEU A 148 14.66 2.22 9.26
N SER A 149 15.35 3.15 8.61
CA SER A 149 16.63 3.68 9.09
C SER A 149 16.49 4.58 10.33
N GLU A 150 15.30 5.14 10.55
CA GLU A 150 15.02 6.07 11.65
C GLU A 150 14.33 5.37 12.84
N TYR A 151 14.74 5.74 14.05
CA TYR A 151 14.17 5.19 15.29
C TYR A 151 12.66 5.41 15.40
N ASP A 152 12.17 6.60 15.00
CA ASP A 152 10.76 6.95 15.13
C ASP A 152 9.87 6.08 14.24
N GLN A 153 10.35 5.67 13.06
CA GLN A 153 9.64 4.73 12.18
C GLN A 153 9.55 3.35 12.82
N TYR A 154 10.64 2.91 13.46
CA TYR A 154 10.69 1.64 14.17
C TYR A 154 9.77 1.64 15.39
N GLU A 155 9.78 2.70 16.21
CA GLU A 155 8.88 2.89 17.34
C GLU A 155 7.41 2.92 16.89
N TYR A 156 7.11 3.55 15.75
CA TYR A 156 5.77 3.58 15.19
C TYR A 156 5.25 2.19 14.81
N CYS A 157 6.11 1.27 14.34
CA CYS A 157 5.70 -0.11 14.11
C CYS A 157 5.17 -0.76 15.39
N TYR A 158 5.88 -0.60 16.52
CA TYR A 158 5.41 -1.13 17.80
C TYR A 158 4.11 -0.48 18.24
N LYS A 159 3.94 0.83 18.03
CA LYS A 159 2.69 1.54 18.34
C LYS A 159 1.51 0.96 17.56
N CYS A 160 1.66 0.69 16.27
CA CYS A 160 0.59 0.12 15.45
C CYS A 160 0.19 -1.29 15.88
N ILE A 161 1.18 -2.14 16.12
CA ILE A 161 0.92 -3.51 16.57
C ILE A 161 0.28 -3.52 17.96
N LYS A 162 0.76 -2.64 18.86
CA LYS A 162 0.15 -2.49 20.17
C LYS A 162 -1.31 -2.06 20.08
N GLU A 163 -1.62 -1.05 19.26
CA GLU A 163 -2.99 -0.58 19.05
C GLU A 163 -3.88 -1.69 18.50
N LEU A 164 -3.37 -2.49 17.55
CA LEU A 164 -4.10 -3.63 16.99
C LEU A 164 -4.47 -4.64 18.09
N LEU A 165 -3.52 -4.99 18.95
CA LEU A 165 -3.71 -5.95 20.05
C LEU A 165 -4.64 -5.42 21.15
N GLU A 166 -4.60 -4.11 21.43
CA GLU A 166 -5.46 -3.48 22.44
C GLU A 166 -6.87 -3.18 21.90
N GLY A 167 -6.99 -2.99 20.58
CA GLY A 167 -8.21 -2.58 19.88
C GLY A 167 -9.17 -3.72 19.50
N ASP A 168 -8.85 -4.98 19.82
CA ASP A 168 -9.69 -6.15 19.50
C ASP A 168 -11.09 -6.09 20.16
N SER A 169 -12.00 -5.44 19.44
CA SER A 169 -13.45 -5.49 19.62
C SER A 169 -14.11 -5.90 18.30
N SER A 170 -14.21 -7.21 18.11
CA SER A 170 -15.19 -7.96 17.29
C SER A 170 -15.25 -7.85 15.75
N ASP A 171 -14.57 -6.93 15.05
CA ASP A 171 -14.69 -6.81 13.57
C ASP A 171 -13.35 -6.73 12.78
N SER A 172 -12.20 -6.94 13.41
CA SER A 172 -10.89 -6.92 12.74
C SER A 172 -10.59 -8.25 12.04
N LEU A 173 -10.05 -8.21 10.81
CA LEU A 173 -9.51 -9.38 10.07
C LEU A 173 -8.39 -10.12 10.86
N TYR A 174 -7.90 -9.52 11.95
CA TYR A 174 -6.88 -10.06 12.84
C TYR A 174 -7.43 -10.47 14.22
N ALA A 175 -8.73 -10.36 14.47
CA ALA A 175 -9.37 -10.63 15.77
C ALA A 175 -9.46 -12.13 16.16
N ASN A 176 -8.91 -13.02 15.33
CA ASN A 176 -8.84 -14.47 15.62
C ASN A 176 -7.45 -14.90 16.12
N ILE A 177 -6.64 -13.95 16.59
CA ILE A 177 -5.40 -14.21 17.31
C ILE A 177 -5.71 -14.30 18.81
#